data_AF-A0A133KTT4-F1
#
_entry.id   AF-A0A133KTT4-F1
#
_cell.length_a   1.000
_cell.length_b   1.000
_cell.length_c   1.000
_cell.angle_alpha   90.00
_cell.angle_beta   90.00
_cell.angle_gamma   90.00
#
_symmetry.space_group_name_H-M   'P 1'
#
loop_
_entity.id
_entity.type
_entity.pdbx_description
1 polymer ?
#
loop_
_entity_poly.entity_id
_entity_poly.type
_entity_poly.pdbx_seq_one_letter_code
_entity_poly.pdbx_strand_id
1 'polypeptide(L)'
;MIIAAAGIIAGLFTRDFSKTYWICGIAAAIGIVFSGITMGAFVGGMETRANYFSETKEHHQSRFSLTMLFFLFGLPNLIAVLAVFLIQMYA
;
A
#
# COMPACT_ATOMS: atom_id res chain seq x y z
N MET A 1 -5.31 -3.53 -6.72
CA MET A 1 -6.26 -3.07 -7.77
C MET A 1 -7.50 -3.94 -7.89
N ILE A 2 -7.39 -5.24 -8.17
CA ILE A 2 -8.57 -6.12 -8.33
C ILE A 2 -9.44 -6.15 -7.06
N ILE A 3 -8.80 -6.22 -5.89
CA ILE A 3 -9.48 -6.21 -4.58
C ILE A 3 -10.28 -4.92 -4.37
N ALA A 4 -9.64 -3.76 -4.56
CA ALA A 4 -10.30 -2.45 -4.48
C ALA A 4 -11.49 -2.31 -5.45
N ALA A 5 -11.31 -2.69 -6.72
CA ALA A 5 -12.36 -2.61 -7.72
C ALA A 5 -13.55 -3.52 -7.37
N ALA A 6 -13.29 -4.78 -7.01
CA ALA A 6 -14.32 -5.73 -6.60
C ALA A 6 -15.06 -5.26 -5.33
N GLY A 7 -14.34 -4.72 -4.36
CA GLY A 7 -14.91 -4.20 -3.11
C GLY A 7 -15.82 -2.98 -3.32
N ILE A 8 -15.43 -2.05 -4.18
CA ILE A 8 -16.27 -0.90 -4.53
C ILE A 8 -17.54 -1.36 -5.25
N ILE A 9 -17.41 -2.25 -6.25
CA ILE A 9 -18.57 -2.80 -6.98
C ILE A 9 -19.52 -3.50 -6.01
N ALA A 10 -19.01 -4.42 -5.18
CA ALA A 10 -19.84 -5.14 -4.20
C ALA A 10 -20.54 -4.18 -3.21
N GLY A 11 -19.84 -3.15 -2.73
CA GLY A 11 -20.40 -2.14 -1.83
C GLY A 11 -21.54 -1.35 -2.47
N LEU A 12 -21.44 -0.99 -3.75
CA LEU A 12 -22.49 -0.29 -4.49
C LEU A 12 -23.78 -1.12 -4.60
N PHE A 13 -23.66 -2.44 -4.83
CA PHE A 13 -24.83 -3.34 -4.91
C PHE A 13 -25.46 -3.60 -3.54
N THR A 14 -24.64 -3.80 -2.50
CA THR A 14 -25.11 -4.20 -1.17
C THR A 14 -25.54 -3.01 -0.31
N ARG A 15 -25.15 -1.78 -0.69
CA ARG A 15 -25.25 -0.55 0.12
C ARG A 15 -24.56 -0.62 1.48
N ASP A 16 -23.76 -1.66 1.70
CA ASP A 16 -22.95 -1.86 2.90
C ASP A 16 -21.48 -1.86 2.49
N PHE A 17 -20.77 -0.81 2.90
CA PHE A 17 -19.35 -0.63 2.63
C PHE A 17 -18.43 -1.08 3.78
N SER A 18 -19.00 -1.58 4.89
CA SER A 18 -18.24 -1.92 6.09
C SER A 18 -17.21 -3.02 5.82
N LYS A 19 -17.57 -4.04 5.05
CA LYS A 19 -16.64 -5.12 4.63
C LYS A 19 -15.57 -4.61 3.66
N THR A 20 -15.96 -3.76 2.72
CA THR A 20 -15.03 -3.16 1.75
C THR A 20 -13.99 -2.30 2.45
N TYR A 21 -14.40 -1.52 3.46
CA TYR A 21 -13.50 -0.71 4.28
C TYR A 21 -12.42 -1.56 4.95
N TRP A 22 -12.82 -2.64 5.64
CA TRP A 22 -11.86 -3.53 6.31
C TRP A 22 -10.91 -4.24 5.34
N ILE A 23 -11.43 -4.83 4.27
CA ILE A 23 -10.62 -5.60 3.31
C ILE A 23 -9.63 -4.67 2.59
N CYS A 24 -10.08 -3.53 2.10
CA CYS A 24 -9.21 -2.58 1.42
C CYS A 24 -8.24 -1.90 2.40
N GLY A 25 -8.67 -1.62 3.64
CA GLY A 25 -7.84 -1.05 4.70
C GLY A 25 -6.66 -1.93 5.07
N ILE A 26 -6.91 -3.23 5.30
CA ILE A 26 -5.85 -4.20 5.60
C ILE A 26 -4.90 -4.33 4.40
N ALA A 27 -5.43 -4.45 3.18
CA ALA A 27 -4.60 -4.56 1.97
C ALA A 27 -3.74 -3.30 1.73
N ALA A 28 -4.28 -2.11 2.00
CA ALA A 28 -3.56 -0.86 1.91
C ALA A 28 -2.43 -0.78 2.95
N ALA A 29 -2.74 -1.12 4.22
CA ALA A 29 -1.78 -1.12 5.30
C ALA A 29 -0.60 -2.06 5.03
N ILE A 30 -0.88 -3.30 4.61
CA ILE A 30 0.15 -4.28 4.24
C ILE A 30 1.01 -3.74 3.09
N GLY A 31 0.39 -3.26 2.01
CA GLY A 31 1.14 -2.75 0.86
C GLY A 31 2.10 -1.60 1.23
N ILE A 32 1.63 -0.63 2.01
CA ILE A 32 2.46 0.52 2.41
C ILE A 32 3.56 0.11 3.40
N VAL A 33 3.25 -0.72 4.39
CA VAL A 33 4.25 -1.17 5.37
C VAL A 33 5.37 -1.96 4.69
N PHE A 34 5.04 -2.94 3.83
CA PHE A 34 6.04 -3.73 3.12
C PHE A 34 6.85 -2.89 2.12
N SER A 35 6.23 -1.88 1.50
CA SER A 35 6.94 -0.89 0.68
C SER A 35 7.97 -0.13 1.51
N GLY A 36 7.58 0.40 2.68
CA GLY A 36 8.48 1.12 3.58
C GLY A 36 9.63 0.26 4.10
N ILE A 37 9.37 -1.00 4.45
CA ILE A 37 10.41 -1.96 4.87
C ILE A 37 11.42 -2.18 3.74
N THR A 38 10.92 -2.45 2.54
CA THR A 38 11.77 -2.76 1.38
C THR A 38 12.63 -1.55 0.98
N MET A 39 12.05 -0.35 1.05
CA MET A 39 12.76 0.91 0.81
C MET A 39 13.82 1.20 1.89
N GLY A 40 13.71 0.56 3.05
CA GLY A 40 14.55 0.86 4.22
C GLY A 40 14.14 2.15 4.92
N ALA A 41 12.87 2.56 4.81
CA ALA A 41 12.34 3.77 5.44
C ALA A 41 12.39 3.72 6.99
N PHE A 42 12.51 2.51 7.55
CA PHE A 42 12.61 2.27 9.00
C PHE A 42 14.04 2.00 9.49
N VAL A 43 15.04 2.13 8.61
CA VAL A 43 16.46 1.86 8.90
C VAL A 43 17.15 3.15 9.38
N GLY A 44 18.08 3.03 10.33
CA GLY A 44 18.80 4.19 10.89
C GLY A 44 19.83 4.78 9.93
N GLY A 45 20.12 6.08 10.05
CA GLY A 45 21.01 6.78 9.11
C GLY A 45 22.45 6.22 9.01
N MET A 46 22.99 5.63 10.09
CA MET A 46 24.28 4.93 10.05
C MET A 46 24.23 3.67 9.18
N GLU A 47 23.17 2.88 9.30
CA GLU A 47 22.95 1.68 8.50
C GLU A 47 22.65 2.02 7.05
N THR A 48 21.88 3.10 6.80
CA THR A 48 21.65 3.63 5.45
C THR A 48 22.98 4.00 4.78
N ARG A 49 23.87 4.68 5.51
CA ARG A 49 25.19 5.08 5.00
C ARG A 49 26.09 3.87 4.77
N ALA A 50 26.09 2.89 5.68
CA ALA A 50 26.86 1.66 5.51
C ALA A 50 26.39 0.88 4.26
N ASN A 51 25.08 0.68 4.13
CA ASN A 51 24.48 0.01 2.97
C ASN A 51 24.75 0.76 1.68
N TYR A 52 24.73 2.08 1.66
CA TYR A 52 25.01 2.87 0.45
C TYR A 52 26.40 2.58 -0.14
N PHE A 53 27.41 2.33 0.69
CA PHE A 53 28.76 2.03 0.22
C PHE A 53 28.96 0.57 -0.20
N SER A 54 28.14 -0.37 0.31
CA SER A 54 28.23 -1.79 -0.01
C SER A 54 27.18 -2.28 -1.02
N GLU A 55 26.12 -1.52 -1.27
CA GLU A 55 25.00 -1.89 -2.13
C GLU A 55 25.40 -1.80 -3.62
N THR A 56 25.17 -2.88 -4.37
CA THR A 56 25.36 -2.89 -5.82
C THR A 56 24.17 -2.26 -6.52
N LYS A 57 24.37 -1.76 -7.75
CA LYS A 57 23.28 -1.20 -8.56
C LYS A 57 22.12 -2.18 -8.79
N GLU A 58 22.42 -3.47 -8.94
CA GLU A 58 21.42 -4.53 -9.10
C GLU A 58 20.59 -4.71 -7.83
N HIS A 59 21.22 -4.77 -6.64
CA HIS A 59 20.50 -4.86 -5.38
C HIS A 59 19.63 -3.62 -5.13
N HIS A 60 20.15 -2.43 -5.44
CA HIS A 60 19.40 -1.20 -5.35
C HIS A 60 18.16 -1.20 -6.24
N GLN A 61 18.31 -1.58 -7.53
CA GLN A 61 17.18 -1.68 -8.46
C GLN A 61 16.17 -2.74 -8.03
N SER A 62 16.62 -3.88 -7.53
CA SER A 62 15.74 -4.95 -7.03
C SER A 62 14.89 -4.46 -5.86
N ARG A 63 15.51 -3.79 -4.88
CA ARG A 63 14.81 -3.18 -3.74
C ARG A 63 13.84 -2.09 -4.17
N PHE A 64 14.23 -1.24 -5.11
CA PHE A 64 13.36 -0.20 -5.65
C PHE A 64 12.15 -0.80 -6.40
N SER A 65 12.36 -1.82 -7.21
CA SER A 65 11.29 -2.52 -7.94
C SER A 65 10.28 -3.16 -7.00
N LEU A 66 10.75 -3.86 -5.95
CA LEU A 66 9.89 -4.43 -4.92
C LEU A 66 9.14 -3.35 -4.13
N THR A 67 9.82 -2.26 -3.76
CA THR A 67 9.21 -1.11 -3.10
C THR A 67 8.07 -0.54 -3.94
N MET A 68 8.32 -0.34 -5.24
CA MET A 68 7.34 0.15 -6.21
C MET A 68 6.17 -0.81 -6.35
N LEU A 69 6.41 -2.12 -6.41
CA LEU A 69 5.37 -3.14 -6.49
C LEU A 69 4.43 -3.09 -5.29
N PHE A 70 4.98 -3.08 -4.07
CA PHE A 70 4.17 -3.01 -2.84
C PHE A 70 3.44 -1.67 -2.71
N PHE A 71 4.09 -0.57 -3.10
CA PHE A 71 3.47 0.75 -3.10
C PHE A 71 2.29 0.81 -4.08
N LEU A 72 2.48 0.32 -5.31
CA LEU A 72 1.45 0.31 -6.34
C LEU A 72 0.33 -0.69 -6.03
N PHE A 73 0.60 -1.70 -5.20
CA PHE A 73 -0.43 -2.56 -4.63
C PHE A 73 -1.23 -1.85 -3.51
N GLY A 74 -0.55 -1.17 -2.59
CA GLY A 74 -1.18 -0.50 -1.44
C GLY A 74 -1.96 0.76 -1.82
N LEU A 75 -1.42 1.58 -2.73
CA LEU A 75 -1.95 2.90 -3.08
C LEU A 75 -3.41 2.85 -3.61
N PRO A 76 -3.79 1.97 -4.55
CA PRO A 76 -5.18 1.91 -5.02
C PRO A 76 -6.16 1.44 -3.94
N ASN A 77 -5.71 0.58 -3.03
CA ASN A 77 -6.53 0.13 -1.90
C ASN A 77 -6.73 1.27 -0.89
N LEU A 78 -5.70 2.09 -0.66
CA LEU A 78 -5.80 3.27 0.19
C LEU A 78 -6.80 4.29 -0.38
N ILE A 79 -6.72 4.56 -1.68
CA ILE A 79 -7.66 5.45 -2.39
C ILE A 79 -9.10 4.95 -2.24
N ALA A 80 -9.32 3.64 -2.39
CA ALA A 80 -10.65 3.04 -2.22
C ALA A 80 -11.20 3.22 -0.80
N VAL A 81 -10.37 3.05 0.23
CA VAL A 81 -10.77 3.29 1.63
C VAL A 81 -11.14 4.76 1.86
N LEU A 82 -10.33 5.69 1.34
CA LEU A 82 -10.62 7.12 1.44
C LEU A 82 -11.93 7.49 0.73
N ALA A 83 -12.18 6.94 -0.46
CA ALA A 83 -13.43 7.16 -1.19
C ALA A 83 -14.64 6.63 -0.41
N VAL A 84 -14.56 5.40 0.12
CA VAL A 84 -15.62 4.80 0.95
C VAL A 84 -15.87 5.62 2.21
N PHE A 85 -14.81 6.05 2.89
CA PHE A 85 -14.91 6.87 4.09
C PHE A 85 -15.62 8.20 3.81
N LEU A 86 -15.27 8.87 2.72
CA LEU A 86 -15.95 10.11 2.30
C LEU A 86 -17.43 9.85 1.99
N ILE A 87 -17.76 8.80 1.24
CA ILE A 87 -19.15 8.46 0.93
C ILE A 87 -19.95 8.23 2.21
N GLN A 88 -19.41 7.48 3.17
CA GLN A 88 -20.08 7.18 4.43
C GLN A 88 -20.22 8.41 5.35
N MET A 89 -19.34 9.41 5.22
CA MET A 89 -19.43 10.66 5.99
C MET A 89 -20.55 11.59 5.49
N TYR A 90 -20.90 11.52 4.19
CA TYR A 90 -21.89 12.40 3.55
C TYR A 90 -23.23 11.73 3.26
N ALA A 91 -23.38 10.42 3.49
CA ALA A 91 -24.60 9.64 3.29
C ALA A 91 -25.33 9.39 4.61
#